data_AF-A0A7C1APL6-F1
#
_entry.id   AF-A0A7C1APL6-F1
#
_cell.length_a   1.000
_cell.length_b   1.000
_cell.length_c   1.000
_cell.angle_alpha   90.00
_cell.angle_beta   90.00
_cell.angle_gamma   90.00
#
_symmetry.space_group_name_H-M   'P 1'
#
loop_
_entity.id
_entity.type
_entity.pdbx_description
1 polymer ?
#
loop_
_entity_poly.entity_id
_entity_poly.type
_entity_poly.pdbx_seq_one_letter_code
_entity_poly.pdbx_strand_id
1 'polypeptide(L)'
;MTGEPKGLPGWESDARLFCEAMASKPDAVSVDDTAELRDRFMLSAAINRHLRADPLLPPALLPDDWPGSGLRHEFGRICTDFITTILTYLETNSS
;
A
#
# COMPACT_ATOMS: atom_id res chain seq x y z
N MET A 1 -16.04 -1.21 30.51
CA MET A 1 -15.50 -0.29 29.49
C MET A 1 -15.02 -1.14 28.32
N THR A 2 -15.97 -1.71 27.57
CA THR A 2 -15.71 -2.52 26.37
C THR A 2 -15.49 -1.54 25.22
N GLY A 3 -14.24 -1.11 25.06
CA GLY A 3 -13.84 -0.36 23.89
C GLY A 3 -13.80 -1.30 22.70
N GLU A 4 -14.96 -1.53 22.06
CA GLU A 4 -15.00 -2.03 20.69
C GLU A 4 -14.02 -1.19 19.87
N PRO A 5 -12.96 -1.77 19.26
CA PRO A 5 -12.03 -1.02 18.45
C PRO A 5 -12.78 -0.46 17.25
N LYS A 6 -13.21 0.80 17.37
CA LYS A 6 -13.93 1.52 16.32
C LYS A 6 -13.07 1.49 15.05
N GLY A 7 -13.60 0.88 13.99
CA GLY A 7 -13.04 0.98 12.64
C GLY A 7 -12.39 -0.27 12.06
N LEU A 8 -12.35 -1.41 12.77
CA LEU A 8 -11.75 -2.63 12.20
C LEU A 8 -12.39 -3.07 10.86
N PRO A 9 -13.73 -3.12 10.71
CA PRO A 9 -14.32 -3.53 9.44
C PRO A 9 -14.04 -2.54 8.30
N GLY A 10 -13.94 -1.23 8.61
CA GLY A 10 -13.59 -0.20 7.64
C GLY A 10 -12.14 -0.30 7.22
N TRP A 11 -11.24 -0.50 8.19
CA TRP A 11 -9.82 -0.71 7.93
C TRP A 11 -9.59 -1.94 7.05
N GLU A 12 -10.24 -3.05 7.41
CA GLU A 12 -10.17 -4.32 6.68
C GLU A 12 -10.65 -4.18 5.23
N SER A 13 -11.77 -3.48 5.02
CA SER A 13 -12.34 -3.24 3.70
C SER A 13 -11.38 -2.41 2.82
N ASP A 14 -10.86 -1.31 3.36
CA ASP A 14 -9.89 -0.47 2.66
C ASP A 14 -8.60 -1.25 2.35
N ALA A 15 -8.11 -2.06 3.29
CA ALA A 15 -6.94 -2.91 3.10
C ALA A 15 -7.11 -3.89 1.93
N ARG A 16 -8.30 -4.51 1.80
CA ARG A 16 -8.59 -5.39 0.65
C ARG A 16 -8.62 -4.63 -0.67
N LEU A 17 -9.24 -3.45 -0.71
CA LEU A 17 -9.23 -2.59 -1.91
C LEU A 17 -7.81 -2.21 -2.33
N PHE A 18 -6.91 -1.94 -1.37
CA PHE A 18 -5.50 -1.68 -1.68
C PHE A 18 -4.80 -2.92 -2.24
N CYS A 19 -5.03 -4.11 -1.65
CA CYS A 19 -4.48 -5.36 -2.19
C CYS A 19 -4.94 -5.62 -3.64
N GLU A 20 -6.23 -5.44 -3.93
CA GLU A 20 -6.77 -5.57 -5.28
C GLU A 20 -6.17 -4.53 -6.25
N ALA A 21 -6.11 -3.27 -5.83
CA ALA A 21 -5.53 -2.19 -6.63
C ALA A 21 -4.05 -2.45 -6.96
N MET A 22 -3.28 -3.00 -5.99
CA MET A 22 -1.89 -3.38 -6.21
C MET A 22 -1.78 -4.57 -7.18
N ALA A 23 -2.59 -5.61 -6.99
CA ALA A 23 -2.58 -6.81 -7.83
C ALA A 23 -3.02 -6.54 -9.29
N SER A 24 -3.83 -5.51 -9.52
CA SER A 24 -4.30 -5.12 -10.86
C SER A 24 -3.23 -4.44 -11.71
N LYS A 25 -2.10 -4.02 -11.13
CA LYS A 25 -1.06 -3.25 -11.80
C LYS A 25 0.16 -4.13 -12.10
N PRO A 26 0.81 -3.95 -13.26
CA PRO A 26 2.06 -4.64 -13.55
C PRO A 26 3.15 -4.27 -12.53
N ASP A 27 4.09 -5.19 -12.31
CA ASP A 27 5.26 -4.92 -11.46
C ASP A 27 6.21 -3.90 -12.10
N ALA A 28 6.33 -3.92 -13.42
CA ALA A 28 7.12 -2.95 -14.17
C ALA A 28 6.34 -1.64 -14.31
N VAL A 29 6.99 -0.53 -13.96
CA VAL A 29 6.50 0.84 -14.18
C VAL A 29 7.35 1.47 -15.27
N SER A 30 6.72 2.06 -16.28
CA SER A 30 7.45 2.80 -17.30
C SER A 30 7.89 4.15 -16.75
N VAL A 31 9.17 4.49 -16.88
CA VAL A 31 9.68 5.84 -16.52
C VAL A 31 9.17 6.92 -17.47
N ASP A 32 8.72 6.54 -18.68
CA ASP A 32 8.22 7.48 -19.68
C ASP A 32 6.73 7.79 -19.53
N ASP A 33 6.01 7.02 -18.69
CA ASP A 33 4.58 7.24 -18.41
C ASP A 33 4.38 8.02 -17.10
N THR A 34 4.39 9.35 -17.22
CA THR A 34 4.19 10.26 -16.08
C THR A 34 2.82 10.10 -15.40
N ALA A 35 1.80 9.63 -16.12
CA ALA A 35 0.48 9.37 -15.53
C ALA A 35 0.52 8.12 -14.66
N GLU A 36 1.17 7.05 -15.13
CA GLU A 36 1.40 5.83 -14.36
C GLU A 36 2.22 6.12 -13.10
N LEU A 37 3.31 6.89 -13.22
CA LEU A 37 4.15 7.29 -12.08
C LEU A 37 3.36 8.07 -11.02
N ARG A 38 2.54 9.04 -11.44
CA ARG A 38 1.65 9.80 -10.54
C ARG A 38 0.67 8.88 -9.83
N ASP A 39 0.02 7.99 -10.56
CA ASP A 39 -1.01 7.11 -9.99
C ASP A 39 -0.40 6.11 -9.00
N ARG A 40 0.81 5.61 -9.30
CA ARG A 40 1.57 4.74 -8.39
C ARG A 40 2.03 5.49 -7.15
N PHE A 41 2.43 6.76 -7.27
CA PHE A 41 2.75 7.63 -6.14
C PHE A 41 1.53 7.82 -5.22
N MET A 42 0.39 8.19 -5.79
CA MET A 42 -0.83 8.45 -5.03
C MET A 42 -1.32 7.19 -4.32
N LEU A 43 -1.29 6.03 -4.99
CA LEU A 43 -1.62 4.74 -4.38
C LEU A 43 -0.69 4.42 -3.20
N SER A 44 0.62 4.57 -3.40
CA SER A 44 1.63 4.31 -2.36
C SER A 44 1.45 5.23 -1.14
N ALA A 45 1.17 6.51 -1.37
CA ALA A 45 0.90 7.47 -0.30
C ALA A 45 -0.43 7.18 0.44
N ALA A 46 -1.46 6.68 -0.26
CA ALA A 46 -2.71 6.26 0.36
C ALA A 46 -2.49 5.03 1.28
N ILE A 47 -1.79 4.01 0.78
CA ILE A 47 -1.45 2.81 1.56
C ILE A 47 -0.59 3.17 2.77
N ASN A 48 0.40 4.05 2.62
CA ASN A 48 1.22 4.50 3.73
C ASN A 48 0.37 5.16 4.85
N ARG A 49 -0.58 6.04 4.48
CA ARG A 49 -1.49 6.67 5.46
C ARG A 49 -2.38 5.63 6.15
N HIS A 50 -2.86 4.64 5.41
CA HIS A 50 -3.67 3.55 5.94
C HIS A 50 -2.90 2.66 6.93
N LEU A 51 -1.65 2.29 6.59
CA LEU A 51 -0.76 1.52 7.46
C LEU A 51 -0.35 2.28 8.74
N ARG A 52 -0.31 3.62 8.70
CA ARG A 52 -0.12 4.42 9.93
C ARG A 52 -1.27 4.27 10.93
N ALA A 53 -2.42 3.78 10.49
CA ALA A 53 -3.58 3.45 11.33
C ALA A 53 -3.77 1.93 11.49
N ASP A 54 -2.77 1.10 11.15
CA ASP A 54 -2.82 -0.36 11.32
C ASP A 54 -3.07 -0.72 12.80
N PRO A 55 -4.12 -1.51 13.10
CA PRO A 55 -4.45 -1.89 14.47
C PRO A 55 -3.45 -2.85 15.11
N LEU A 56 -2.56 -3.49 14.32
CA LEU A 56 -1.52 -4.43 14.79
C LEU A 56 -2.07 -5.45 15.80
N LEU A 57 -3.22 -6.05 15.46
CA LEU A 57 -3.89 -7.00 16.34
C LEU A 57 -2.96 -8.17 16.70
N PRO A 58 -2.96 -8.62 17.96
CA PRO A 58 -2.24 -9.83 18.34
C PRO A 58 -2.84 -11.06 17.64
N PRO A 59 -2.05 -12.13 17.40
CA PRO A 59 -2.50 -13.28 16.61
C PRO A 59 -3.81 -13.92 17.07
N ALA A 60 -4.08 -13.94 18.38
CA ALA A 60 -5.31 -14.51 18.94
C ALA A 60 -6.58 -13.71 18.60
N LEU A 61 -6.47 -12.50 18.05
CA LEU A 61 -7.58 -11.63 17.67
C LEU A 61 -7.66 -11.41 16.15
N LEU A 62 -6.80 -12.07 15.37
CA LEU A 62 -6.85 -11.99 13.91
C LEU A 62 -7.92 -12.94 13.37
N PRO A 63 -8.87 -12.43 12.55
CA PRO A 63 -9.62 -13.28 11.63
C PRO A 63 -8.68 -14.07 10.71
N ASP A 64 -9.08 -15.27 10.29
CA ASP A 64 -8.27 -16.15 9.44
C ASP A 64 -7.83 -15.50 8.12
N ASP A 65 -8.64 -14.59 7.57
CA ASP A 65 -8.42 -13.90 6.31
C ASP A 65 -8.04 -12.42 6.49
N TRP A 66 -7.50 -12.06 7.65
CA TRP A 66 -7.11 -10.68 7.94
C TRP A 66 -6.09 -10.15 6.93
N PRO A 67 -6.39 -9.05 6.20
CA PRO A 67 -5.54 -8.60 5.09
C PRO A 67 -4.25 -7.92 5.54
N GLY A 68 -4.10 -7.60 6.84
CA GLY A 68 -3.02 -6.72 7.30
C GLY A 68 -1.61 -7.27 7.15
N SER A 69 -1.41 -8.59 7.25
CA SER A 69 -0.09 -9.20 7.01
C SER A 69 0.30 -9.12 5.53
N GLY A 70 -0.63 -9.47 4.64
CA GLY A 70 -0.45 -9.37 3.19
C GLY A 70 -0.19 -7.94 2.73
N LEU A 71 -0.99 -6.98 3.22
CA LEU A 71 -0.83 -5.57 2.88
C LEU A 71 0.54 -5.02 3.31
N ARG A 72 1.01 -5.35 4.53
CA ARG A 72 2.33 -4.94 5.01
C ARG A 72 3.46 -5.53 4.16
N HIS A 73 3.34 -6.79 3.76
CA HIS A 73 4.33 -7.46 2.93
C HIS A 73 4.42 -6.82 1.53
N GLU A 74 3.27 -6.70 0.84
CA GLU A 74 3.23 -6.15 -0.51
C GLU A 74 3.62 -4.67 -0.57
N PHE A 75 3.22 -3.87 0.43
CA PHE A 75 3.66 -2.48 0.51
C PHE A 75 5.18 -2.37 0.65
N GLY A 76 5.82 -3.24 1.45
CA GLY A 76 7.28 -3.27 1.60
C GLY A 76 8.00 -3.62 0.29
N ARG A 77 7.46 -4.59 -0.47
CA ARG A 77 7.96 -4.95 -1.80
C ARG A 77 7.85 -3.77 -2.78
N ILE A 78 6.65 -3.21 -2.92
CA ILE A 78 6.37 -2.13 -3.88
C ILE A 78 7.14 -0.85 -3.55
N CYS A 79 7.29 -0.48 -2.27
CA CYS A 79 8.05 0.72 -1.90
C CYS A 79 9.49 0.66 -2.41
N THR A 80 10.12 -0.52 -2.37
CA THR A 80 11.51 -0.69 -2.83
C THR A 80 11.62 -0.46 -4.34
N ASP A 81 10.73 -1.09 -5.11
CA ASP A 81 10.71 -0.99 -6.57
C ASP A 81 10.33 0.43 -7.02
N PHE A 82 9.27 0.99 -6.42
CA PHE A 82 8.74 2.30 -6.80
C PHE A 82 9.67 3.47 -6.45
N ILE A 83 10.32 3.45 -5.28
CA ILE A 83 11.30 4.48 -4.91
C ILE A 83 12.45 4.48 -5.91
N THR A 84 12.92 3.30 -6.31
CA THR A 84 13.98 3.17 -7.31
C THR A 84 13.56 3.81 -8.63
N THR A 85 12.35 3.50 -9.13
CA THR A 85 11.83 4.07 -10.39
C THR A 85 11.68 5.59 -10.34
N ILE A 86 11.12 6.16 -9.27
CA ILE A 86 10.96 7.61 -9.16
C ILE A 86 12.31 8.32 -9.11
N LEU A 87 13.28 7.78 -8.36
CA LEU A 87 14.60 8.40 -8.27
C LEU A 87 15.30 8.41 -9.64
N THR A 88 15.23 7.31 -10.39
CA THR A 88 15.76 7.24 -11.76
C THR A 88 15.07 8.23 -12.70
N TYR A 89 13.73 8.36 -12.62
CA TYR A 89 13.00 9.35 -13.41
C TYR A 89 13.46 10.78 -13.11
N LEU A 90 13.58 11.13 -11.81
CA LEU A 90 14.03 12.45 -11.39
C LEU A 90 15.45 12.73 -11.86
N GLU A 91 16.38 11.78 -11.73
CA GLU A 91 17.75 11.92 -12.20
C GLU A 91 17.82 12.17 -13.71
N THR A 92 17.05 11.40 -14.49
CA THR A 92 17.05 11.47 -15.95
C THR A 92 16.43 12.77 -16.48
N ASN A 93 15.44 13.32 -15.79
CA ASN A 93 14.67 14.50 -16.24
C ASN A 93 15.07 15.82 -15.54
N SER A 94 16.08 15.79 -14.66
CA SER A 94 16.58 16.99 -13.97
C SER A 94 17.76 17.69 -14.69
N SER A 95 18.03 17.36 -15.96
CA SER A 95 19.08 17.99 -16.79
C SER A 95 18.52 18.89 -17.88
#